data_AF-A0ABD0Z8C8-F1
#
_entry.id   AF-A0ABD0Z8C8-F1
#
_cell.length_a   1.000
_cell.length_b   1.000
_cell.length_c   1.000
_cell.angle_alpha   90.00
_cell.angle_beta   90.00
_cell.angle_gamma   90.00
#
_symmetry.space_group_name_H-M   'P 1'
#
loop_
_entity.id
_entity.type
_entity.pdbx_description
1 polymer ?
#
loop_
_entity_poly.entity_id
_entity_poly.type
_entity_poly.pdbx_seq_one_letter_code
_entity_poly.pdbx_strand_id
1 'polypeptide(L)'
;MGLDRLMLAWRSILFGRELLERGVMKSIGDGKSTRVWLDNWVMDKAPRRPMNKESCMNLRLSVSAFITAHGSWDLMKLNELFLKGDVDRIMSFPPNKNYKDEWIWAYSKNGKYNVKSESWLIVQPMYIKSHCR
;
A
#
# COMPACT_ATOMS: atom_id res chain seq x y z
N MET A 1 -7.32 40.06 -0.72
CA MET A 1 -8.40 39.06 -0.54
C MET A 1 -8.41 37.93 -1.58
N GLY A 2 -7.88 38.10 -2.81
CA GLY A 2 -7.87 37.00 -3.81
C GLY A 2 -6.69 36.00 -3.70
N LEU A 3 -5.51 36.44 -3.26
CA LEU A 3 -4.31 35.61 -3.16
C LEU A 3 -4.38 34.55 -2.06
N ASP A 4 -5.04 34.85 -0.93
CA ASP A 4 -5.15 33.93 0.21
C ASP A 4 -5.96 32.68 -0.13
N ARG A 5 -7.02 32.83 -0.95
CA ARG A 5 -7.85 31.69 -1.40
C ARG A 5 -7.11 30.77 -2.37
N LEU A 6 -6.26 31.32 -3.23
CA LEU A 6 -5.45 30.53 -4.17
C LEU A 6 -4.35 29.75 -3.42
N MET A 7 -3.70 30.37 -2.43
CA MET A 7 -2.72 29.68 -1.58
C MET A 7 -3.35 28.55 -0.76
N LEU A 8 -4.56 28.75 -0.23
CA LEU A 8 -5.30 27.71 0.48
C LEU A 8 -5.70 26.55 -0.44
N ALA A 9 -6.22 26.85 -1.63
CA ALA A 9 -6.57 25.82 -2.62
C ALA A 9 -5.35 24.97 -3.01
N TRP A 10 -4.19 25.60 -3.23
CA TRP A 10 -2.97 24.90 -3.59
C TRP A 10 -2.45 23.99 -2.47
N ARG A 11 -2.52 24.47 -1.22
CA ARG A 11 -2.18 23.66 -0.04
C ARG A 11 -3.12 22.45 0.11
N SER A 12 -4.42 22.63 -0.12
CA SER A 12 -5.39 21.52 -0.09
C SER A 12 -5.13 20.48 -1.18
N ILE A 13 -4.73 20.90 -2.40
CA ILE A 13 -4.38 19.99 -3.49
C ILE A 13 -3.10 19.20 -3.15
N LEU A 14 -2.07 19.88 -2.65
CA LEU A 14 -0.82 19.23 -2.22
C LEU A 14 -1.07 18.23 -1.08
N PHE A 15 -1.86 18.64 -0.08
CA PHE A 15 -2.23 17.75 1.01
C PHE A 15 -3.05 16.54 0.53
N GLY A 16 -4.04 16.76 -0.35
CA GLY A 16 -4.82 15.68 -0.95
C GLY A 16 -3.95 14.71 -1.74
N ARG A 17 -2.94 15.22 -2.47
CA ARG A 17 -1.95 14.37 -3.16
C ARG A 17 -1.14 13.52 -2.19
N GLU A 18 -0.61 14.11 -1.12
CA GLU A 18 0.16 13.37 -0.11
C GLU A 18 -0.69 12.28 0.56
N LEU A 19 -1.97 12.58 0.82
CA LEU A 19 -2.92 11.60 1.36
C LEU A 19 -3.16 10.45 0.36
N LEU A 20 -3.34 10.78 -0.92
CA LEU A 20 -3.52 9.78 -1.97
C LEU A 20 -2.30 8.86 -2.09
N GLU A 21 -1.09 9.42 -2.12
CA GLU A 21 0.17 8.66 -2.16
C GLU A 21 0.30 7.68 -0.98
N ARG A 22 -0.25 8.04 0.19
CA ARG A 22 -0.19 7.21 1.41
C ARG A 22 -1.32 6.20 1.55
N GLY A 23 -2.39 6.30 0.76
CA GLY A 23 -3.55 5.42 0.88
C GLY A 23 -3.81 4.50 -0.30
N VAL A 24 -3.04 4.62 -1.38
CA VAL A 24 -3.11 3.69 -2.50
C VAL A 24 -2.23 2.46 -2.27
N MET A 25 -2.76 1.30 -2.64
CA MET A 25 -2.00 0.05 -2.72
C MET A 25 -2.36 -0.73 -3.99
N LYS A 26 -1.49 -1.64 -4.41
CA LYS A 26 -1.75 -2.65 -5.42
C LYS A 26 -2.52 -3.81 -4.82
N SER A 27 -3.73 -4.05 -5.33
CA SER A 27 -4.43 -5.32 -5.18
C SER A 27 -3.84 -6.34 -6.15
N ILE A 28 -3.57 -7.55 -5.67
CA ILE A 28 -2.87 -8.57 -6.46
C ILE A 28 -3.86 -9.41 -7.26
N GLY A 29 -3.72 -9.36 -8.59
CA GLY A 29 -4.39 -10.25 -9.51
C GLY A 29 -3.47 -11.40 -9.90
N ASP A 30 -2.92 -11.35 -11.12
CA ASP A 30 -1.90 -12.29 -11.60
C ASP A 30 -0.48 -11.97 -11.12
N GLY A 31 -0.30 -10.85 -10.42
CA GLY A 31 0.93 -10.42 -9.76
C GLY A 31 2.03 -9.96 -10.71
N LYS A 32 1.82 -9.97 -12.03
CA LYS A 32 2.89 -9.74 -13.02
C LYS A 32 3.30 -8.28 -13.15
N SER A 33 2.39 -7.37 -12.81
CA SER A 33 2.61 -5.92 -12.95
C SER A 33 3.00 -5.26 -11.62
N THR A 34 3.11 -6.04 -10.55
CA THR A 34 3.47 -5.56 -9.22
C THR A 34 4.89 -5.98 -8.88
N ARG A 35 5.76 -5.00 -8.66
CA ARG A 35 7.15 -5.17 -8.25
C ARG A 35 7.22 -5.28 -6.74
N VAL A 36 7.81 -6.37 -6.26
CA VAL A 36 7.85 -6.69 -4.82
C VAL A 36 8.38 -5.55 -3.98
N TRP A 37 9.45 -4.89 -4.42
CA TRP A 37 10.21 -3.92 -3.63
C TRP A 37 9.94 -2.46 -3.99
N LEU A 38 9.12 -2.20 -5.01
CA LEU A 38 8.85 -0.85 -5.51
C LEU A 38 7.41 -0.42 -5.29
N ASP A 39 6.47 -1.36 -5.35
CA ASP A 39 5.05 -1.05 -5.22
C ASP A 39 4.56 -1.29 -3.79
N ASN A 40 3.54 -0.52 -3.38
CA ASN A 40 2.86 -0.73 -2.11
C ASN A 40 1.80 -1.81 -2.30
N TRP A 41 2.02 -3.03 -1.82
CA TRP A 41 1.06 -4.14 -1.99
C TRP A 41 0.84 -4.95 -0.71
N VAL A 42 1.46 -4.54 0.40
CA VAL A 42 1.22 -5.10 1.73
C VAL A 42 0.46 -4.07 2.56
N MET A 43 -0.66 -4.50 3.13
CA MET A 43 -1.41 -3.68 4.07
C MET A 43 -0.89 -3.88 5.49
N ASP A 44 -0.49 -2.79 6.14
CA ASP A 44 -0.09 -2.72 7.54
C ASP A 44 -0.87 -1.59 8.23
N LYS A 45 -0.23 -0.77 9.07
CA LYS A 45 -0.81 0.51 9.52
C LYS A 45 -1.17 1.43 8.34
N ALA A 46 -0.41 1.33 7.26
CA ALA A 46 -0.66 1.97 5.98
C ALA A 46 -0.12 1.07 4.85
N PRO A 47 -0.58 1.25 3.59
CA PRO A 47 0.04 0.66 2.41
C PRO A 47 1.54 0.83 2.38
N ARG A 48 2.25 -0.27 2.19
CA ARG A 48 3.70 -0.27 2.02
C ARG A 48 4.17 -1.44 1.19
N ARG A 49 5.43 -1.36 0.76
CA ARG A 49 6.21 -2.52 0.32
C ARG A 49 6.58 -3.43 1.51
N PRO A 50 6.89 -4.71 1.27
CA PRO A 50 7.43 -5.60 2.29
C PRO A 50 8.76 -5.10 2.84
N MET A 51 9.07 -5.48 4.08
CA MET A 51 10.38 -5.32 4.70
C MET A 51 11.34 -6.37 4.15
N ASN A 52 12.51 -5.93 3.67
CA ASN A 52 13.53 -6.84 3.19
C ASN A 52 14.38 -7.37 4.34
N LYS A 53 14.76 -8.65 4.28
CA LYS A 53 15.78 -9.27 5.15
C LYS A 53 17.20 -9.04 4.65
N GLU A 54 17.39 -8.82 3.34
CA GLU A 54 18.69 -8.87 2.68
C GLU A 54 19.24 -7.47 2.32
N SER A 55 20.56 -7.38 2.10
CA SER A 55 21.22 -6.14 1.67
C SER A 55 21.03 -5.83 0.18
N CYS A 56 20.75 -6.84 -0.64
CA CYS A 56 20.59 -6.70 -2.09
C CYS A 56 19.17 -7.10 -2.53
N MET A 57 18.50 -6.26 -3.32
CA MET A 57 17.15 -6.51 -3.81
C MET A 57 17.14 -6.66 -5.33
N ASN A 58 16.54 -7.75 -5.83
CA ASN A 58 16.18 -7.84 -7.23
C ASN A 58 14.96 -6.95 -7.52
N LEU A 59 15.19 -5.72 -7.99
CA LEU A 59 14.12 -4.75 -8.30
C LEU A 59 13.19 -5.20 -9.45
N ARG A 60 13.57 -6.22 -10.23
CA ARG A 60 12.73 -6.82 -11.26
C ARG A 60 11.86 -7.96 -10.74
N LEU A 61 12.01 -8.34 -9.47
CA LEU A 61 11.19 -9.40 -8.87
C LEU A 61 9.71 -8.99 -8.85
N SER A 62 8.89 -9.85 -9.44
CA SER A 62 7.45 -9.69 -9.58
C SER A 62 6.71 -10.49 -8.51
N VAL A 63 5.57 -10.00 -8.03
CA VAL A 63 4.73 -10.70 -7.05
C VAL A 63 4.23 -12.04 -7.60
N SER A 64 4.08 -12.16 -8.92
CA SER A 64 3.73 -13.42 -9.60
C SER A 64 4.66 -14.60 -9.25
N ALA A 65 5.91 -14.34 -8.83
CA ALA A 65 6.84 -15.40 -8.41
C ALA A 65 6.37 -16.18 -7.16
N PHE A 66 5.50 -15.56 -6.37
CA PHE A 66 4.92 -16.13 -5.14
C PHE A 66 3.51 -16.67 -5.36
N ILE A 67 3.02 -16.74 -6.60
CA ILE A 67 1.68 -17.26 -6.91
C ILE A 67 1.83 -18.63 -7.56
N THR A 68 1.18 -19.64 -6.97
CA THR A 68 1.16 -21.01 -7.47
C THR A 68 0.37 -21.14 -8.78
N ALA A 69 0.50 -22.27 -9.46
CA ALA A 69 -0.28 -22.57 -10.67
C ALA A 69 -1.80 -22.45 -10.45
N HIS A 70 -2.27 -22.79 -9.24
CA HIS A 70 -3.67 -22.74 -8.82
C HIS A 70 -4.15 -21.33 -8.41
N GLY A 71 -3.29 -20.31 -8.44
CA GLY A 71 -3.67 -18.95 -8.09
C GLY A 71 -3.73 -18.67 -6.58
N SER A 72 -3.04 -19.46 -5.76
CA SER A 72 -2.87 -19.22 -4.32
C SER A 72 -1.43 -18.84 -4.01
N TRP A 73 -1.18 -18.21 -2.86
CA TRP A 73 0.16 -17.88 -2.39
C TRP A 73 1.03 -19.13 -2.19
N ASP A 74 2.30 -19.04 -2.62
CA ASP A 74 3.36 -20.01 -2.38
C ASP A 74 4.02 -19.72 -1.03
N LEU A 75 3.47 -20.32 0.03
CA LEU A 75 3.88 -20.07 1.40
C LEU A 75 5.36 -20.37 1.67
N MET A 76 5.93 -21.35 0.96
CA MET A 76 7.35 -21.70 1.12
C MET A 76 8.22 -20.53 0.63
N LYS A 77 8.01 -20.07 -0.60
CA LYS A 77 8.76 -18.92 -1.15
C LYS A 77 8.54 -17.63 -0.36
N LEU A 78 7.32 -17.41 0.15
CA LEU A 78 7.03 -16.25 0.99
C LEU A 78 7.87 -16.26 2.28
N ASN A 79 7.98 -17.40 2.97
CA ASN A 79 8.74 -17.52 4.22
C ASN A 79 10.25 -17.38 4.02
N GLU A 80 10.78 -17.81 2.87
CA GLU A 80 12.17 -17.61 2.50
C GLU A 80 12.48 -16.10 2.43
N LEU A 81 11.69 -15.35 1.68
CA LEU A 81 12.03 -13.97 1.34
C LEU A 81 11.55 -12.92 2.37
N PHE A 82 10.37 -13.11 2.96
CA PHE A 82 9.73 -12.09 3.78
C PHE A 82 9.79 -12.40 5.27
N LEU A 83 9.78 -11.36 6.10
CA LEU A 83 9.62 -11.50 7.55
C LEU A 83 8.26 -12.14 7.85
N LYS A 84 8.18 -12.94 8.93
CA LYS A 84 6.94 -13.62 9.33
C LYS A 84 5.74 -12.68 9.40
N GLY A 85 5.92 -11.48 9.97
CA GLY A 85 4.84 -10.50 10.04
C GLY A 85 4.34 -10.01 8.67
N ASP A 86 5.19 -9.98 7.64
CA ASP A 86 4.77 -9.66 6.28
C ASP A 86 4.14 -10.86 5.58
N VAL A 87 4.64 -12.08 5.83
CA VAL A 87 3.99 -13.31 5.35
C VAL A 87 2.54 -13.38 5.85
N ASP A 88 2.32 -13.15 7.15
CA ASP A 88 0.97 -13.19 7.74
C ASP A 88 0.03 -12.16 7.09
N ARG A 89 0.54 -10.95 6.81
CA ARG A 89 -0.22 -9.89 6.12
C ARG A 89 -0.51 -10.24 4.66
N ILE A 90 0.48 -10.71 3.91
CA ILE A 90 0.32 -11.13 2.51
C ILE A 90 -0.72 -12.24 2.41
N MET A 91 -0.64 -13.23 3.30
CA MET A 91 -1.58 -14.37 3.33
C MET A 91 -3.03 -13.94 3.61
N SER A 92 -3.25 -12.81 4.30
CA SER A 92 -4.60 -12.30 4.58
C SER A 92 -5.30 -11.70 3.35
N PHE A 93 -4.57 -11.41 2.27
CA PHE A 93 -5.09 -10.89 1.01
C PHE A 93 -4.77 -11.86 -0.13
N PRO A 94 -5.67 -12.81 -0.45
CA PRO A 94 -5.42 -13.78 -1.51
C PRO A 94 -5.37 -13.11 -2.89
N PRO A 95 -4.50 -13.59 -3.80
CA PRO A 95 -4.43 -13.05 -5.14
C PRO A 95 -5.61 -13.58 -5.97
N ASN A 96 -5.99 -12.85 -7.02
CA ASN A 96 -6.99 -13.31 -7.98
C ASN A 96 -6.39 -13.40 -9.39
N LYS A 97 -5.82 -14.57 -9.71
CA LYS A 97 -5.09 -14.83 -10.96
C LYS A 97 -5.91 -14.60 -12.24
N ASN A 98 -7.24 -14.53 -12.14
CA ASN A 98 -8.12 -14.24 -13.28
C ASN A 98 -8.19 -12.75 -13.64
N TYR A 99 -7.64 -11.88 -12.80
CA TYR A 99 -7.63 -10.42 -13.00
C TYR A 99 -6.20 -9.90 -13.06
N LYS A 100 -6.04 -8.67 -13.58
CA LYS A 100 -4.76 -7.94 -13.53
C LYS A 100 -4.61 -7.23 -12.19
N ASP A 101 -3.38 -6.88 -11.82
CA ASP A 101 -3.17 -6.08 -10.61
C ASP A 101 -3.70 -4.65 -10.79
N GLU A 102 -4.37 -4.13 -9.77
CA GLU A 102 -5.04 -2.83 -9.83
C GLU A 102 -4.63 -1.95 -8.64
N TRP A 103 -4.61 -0.64 -8.85
CA TRP A 103 -4.47 0.32 -7.75
C TRP A 103 -5.81 0.49 -7.07
N ILE A 104 -5.83 0.28 -5.75
CA ILE A 104 -7.00 0.40 -4.90
C ILE A 104 -6.75 1.38 -3.75
N TRP A 105 -7.83 1.91 -3.19
CA TRP A 105 -7.78 2.61 -1.91
C TRP A 105 -7.76 1.60 -0.78
N ALA A 106 -6.64 1.51 -0.06
CA ALA A 106 -6.38 0.45 0.91
C ALA A 106 -7.34 0.45 2.11
N TYR A 107 -7.90 1.61 2.46
CA TYR A 107 -8.82 1.76 3.59
C TYR A 107 -10.28 1.53 3.22
N SER A 108 -10.56 1.06 1.99
CA SER A 108 -11.92 0.77 1.55
C SER A 108 -12.18 -0.74 1.44
N LYS A 109 -13.30 -1.19 2.02
CA LYS A 109 -13.73 -2.59 1.97
C LYS A 109 -13.97 -3.11 0.55
N ASN A 110 -14.23 -2.23 -0.42
CA ASN A 110 -14.44 -2.59 -1.83
C ASN A 110 -13.33 -2.05 -2.75
N GLY A 111 -12.22 -1.57 -2.19
CA GLY A 111 -11.09 -1.00 -2.93
C GLY A 111 -11.39 0.34 -3.63
N LYS A 112 -12.65 0.81 -3.60
CA LYS A 112 -13.05 2.09 -4.19
C LYS A 112 -12.90 3.21 -3.18
N TYR A 113 -12.34 4.33 -3.63
CA TYR A 113 -12.25 5.54 -2.85
C TYR A 113 -13.63 6.07 -2.45
N ASN A 114 -13.80 6.44 -1.18
CA ASN A 114 -14.99 7.14 -0.68
C ASN A 114 -14.57 8.04 0.50
N VAL A 115 -15.07 9.28 0.53
CA VAL A 115 -14.75 10.35 1.49
C VAL A 115 -14.82 9.90 2.97
N LYS A 116 -15.71 8.94 3.29
CA LYS A 116 -15.80 8.37 4.66
C LYS A 116 -14.54 7.63 5.11
N SER A 117 -13.78 7.05 4.18
CA SER A 117 -12.55 6.31 4.50
C SER A 117 -11.36 7.22 4.83
N GLU A 118 -11.34 8.44 4.30
CA GLU A 118 -10.31 9.45 4.60
C GLU A 118 -10.43 10.02 6.00
N SER A 119 -11.66 10.12 6.54
CA SER A 119 -11.87 10.57 7.91
C SER A 119 -11.09 9.72 8.91
N TRP A 120 -10.96 8.40 8.69
CA TRP A 120 -10.18 7.52 9.57
C TRP A 120 -8.67 7.81 9.55
N LEU A 121 -8.12 8.27 8.41
CA LEU A 121 -6.74 8.71 8.31
C LEU A 121 -6.51 10.05 9.03
N ILE A 122 -7.51 10.92 9.00
CA ILE A 122 -7.50 12.21 9.69
C ILE A 122 -7.67 12.03 11.21
N VAL A 123 -8.33 10.96 11.66
CA VAL A 123 -8.63 10.68 13.08
C VAL A 123 -7.53 9.85 13.78
N GLN A 124 -6.50 9.38 13.07
CA GLN A 124 -5.30 8.82 13.70
C GLN A 124 -4.41 9.99 14.19
N PRO A 125 -4.26 10.20 15.50
CA PRO A 125 -3.59 11.38 16.02
C PRO A 125 -2.11 11.35 15.63
N MET A 126 -1.71 12.29 14.78
CA MET A 126 -0.32 12.71 14.74
C MET A 126 0.04 13.23 16.13
N TYR A 127 0.74 12.40 16.91
CA TYR A 127 1.54 12.81 18.05
C TYR A 127 2.58 13.83 17.55
N ILE A 128 2.15 15.08 17.40
CA ILE A 128 3.04 16.23 17.38
C ILE A 128 3.55 16.31 18.82
N LYS A 129 4.82 15.92 19.03
CA LYS A 129 5.54 16.28 20.24
C LYS A 129 5.51 17.79 20.35
N SER A 130 4.71 18.29 21.27
CA SER A 130 4.82 19.63 21.81
C SER A 130 6.21 19.75 22.45
N HIS A 131 7.08 20.56 21.85
CA HIS A 131 8.09 21.28 22.61
C HIS A 131 7.88 22.75 22.30
N CYS A 132 7.07 23.38 23.15
CA CYS A 132 7.06 24.82 23.33
C CYS A 132 8.41 25.26 23.91
N ARG A 133 9.04 26.22 23.25
CA ARG A 133 9.39 27.48 23.91
C ARG A 133 9.12 28.63 22.95
#